data_AF-A0A438MN56-F1
#
_entry.id   AF-A0A438MN56-F1
#
_cell.length_a   1.000
_cell.length_b   1.000
_cell.length_c   1.000
_cell.angle_alpha   90.00
_cell.angle_beta   90.00
_cell.angle_gamma   90.00
#
_symmetry.space_group_name_H-M   'P 1'
#
loop_
_entity.id
_entity.type
_entity.pdbx_description
1 polymer ?
#
loop_
_entity_poly.entity_id
_entity_poly.type
_entity_poly.pdbx_seq_one_letter_code
_entity_poly.pdbx_strand_id
1 'polypeptide(L)'
;MIVTIAVVVGAAMMLAAGVWMRIDPASFAEWAGWPNHVHFLHDAGVFQIGIGLMMLAALWWRDVIAVVLAGFLFTNTFHAINHLQDQSMGGRASDWWILGLFSLLAGVALVLRLRAVRGRPA
;
A
#
# COMPACT_ATOMS: atom_id res chain seq x y z
N MET A 1 12.27 -16.26 16.21
CA MET A 1 13.21 -16.26 15.07
C MET A 1 12.50 -16.61 13.75
N ILE A 2 11.87 -17.78 13.62
CA ILE A 2 11.18 -18.18 12.37
C ILE A 2 10.08 -17.21 11.93
N VAL A 3 9.24 -16.74 12.86
CA VAL A 3 8.17 -15.76 12.56
C VAL A 3 8.73 -14.47 11.96
N THR A 4 9.76 -13.89 12.60
CA THR A 4 10.43 -12.67 12.09
C THR A 4 11.02 -12.89 10.70
N ILE A 5 11.64 -14.04 10.46
CA ILE A 5 12.19 -14.39 9.13
C ILE A 5 11.06 -14.45 8.10
N ALA A 6 9.94 -15.11 8.41
CA ALA A 6 8.79 -15.18 7.52
C ALA A 6 8.22 -13.79 7.21
N VAL A 7 8.17 -12.89 8.20
CA VAL A 7 7.76 -11.50 7.99
C VAL A 7 8.71 -10.78 7.03
N VAL A 8 10.02 -10.88 7.26
CA VAL A 8 11.02 -10.18 6.42
C VAL A 8 11.03 -10.73 4.99
N VAL A 9 11.02 -12.05 4.81
CA VAL A 9 11.02 -12.67 3.49
C VAL A 9 9.72 -12.38 2.73
N GLY A 10 8.58 -12.48 3.40
CA GLY A 10 7.29 -12.12 2.81
C GLY A 10 7.22 -10.64 2.43
N ALA A 11 7.74 -9.75 3.28
CA ALA A 11 7.82 -8.32 2.98
C ALA A 11 8.73 -8.05 1.77
N ALA A 12 9.90 -8.70 1.70
CA ALA A 12 10.82 -8.55 0.57
C ALA A 12 10.17 -9.01 -0.74
N MET A 13 9.44 -10.12 -0.72
CA MET A 13 8.70 -10.61 -1.88
C MET A 13 7.62 -9.61 -2.34
N MET A 14 6.80 -9.12 -1.40
CA MET A 14 5.75 -8.14 -1.69
C MET A 14 6.31 -6.82 -2.22
N LEU A 15 7.41 -6.32 -1.64
CA LEU A 15 8.07 -5.10 -2.11
C LEU A 15 8.67 -5.29 -3.50
N ALA A 16 9.36 -6.41 -3.75
CA ALA A 16 10.00 -6.67 -5.04
C ALA A 16 8.97 -6.77 -6.17
N ALA A 17 7.94 -7.61 -6.01
CA ALA A 17 6.89 -7.74 -7.02
C ALA A 17 6.06 -6.46 -7.15
N GLY A 18 5.77 -5.78 -6.02
CA GLY A 18 5.06 -4.52 -6.02
C GLY A 18 5.77 -3.40 -6.79
N VAL A 19 7.08 -3.25 -6.57
CA VAL A 19 7.93 -2.30 -7.30
C VAL A 19 8.04 -2.67 -8.78
N TRP A 20 8.20 -3.95 -9.10
CA TRP A 20 8.28 -4.42 -10.48
C TRP A 20 7.01 -4.07 -11.27
N MET A 21 5.83 -4.41 -10.73
CA MET A 21 4.54 -4.06 -11.35
C MET A 21 4.35 -2.55 -11.53
N ARG A 22 4.97 -1.71 -10.69
CA ARG A 22 4.89 -0.24 -10.79
C ARG A 22 5.84 0.37 -11.80
N ILE A 23 7.04 -0.18 -11.94
CA ILE A 23 8.09 0.40 -12.78
C ILE A 23 8.04 -0.18 -14.20
N ASP A 24 7.82 -1.48 -14.31
CA ASP A 24 7.80 -2.20 -15.58
C ASP A 24 6.69 -3.26 -15.59
N PRO A 25 5.42 -2.84 -15.68
CA PRO A 25 4.27 -3.74 -15.69
C PRO A 25 4.31 -4.72 -16.88
N ALA A 26 4.90 -4.33 -18.01
CA ALA A 26 4.97 -5.16 -19.20
C ALA A 26 5.85 -6.41 -18.98
N SER A 27 7.07 -6.24 -18.47
CA SER A 27 7.94 -7.39 -18.20
C SER A 27 7.45 -8.23 -17.03
N PHE A 28 6.80 -7.61 -16.03
CA PHE A 28 6.13 -8.38 -14.98
C PHE A 28 5.01 -9.26 -15.55
N ALA A 29 4.16 -8.70 -16.41
CA ALA A 29 3.06 -9.44 -17.04
C ALA A 29 3.58 -10.59 -17.90
N GLU A 30 4.64 -10.36 -18.68
CA GLU A 30 5.32 -11.39 -19.47
C GLU A 30 5.85 -12.51 -18.57
N TRP A 31 6.58 -12.18 -17.50
CA TRP A 31 7.10 -13.15 -16.55
C TRP A 31 5.99 -13.95 -15.85
N ALA A 32 4.89 -13.28 -15.49
CA ALA A 32 3.72 -13.91 -14.87
C ALA A 32 2.87 -14.73 -15.86
N GLY A 33 3.13 -14.60 -17.17
CA GLY A 33 2.38 -15.26 -18.23
C GLY A 33 0.95 -14.72 -18.43
N TRP A 34 0.71 -13.46 -18.09
CA TRP A 34 -0.63 -12.82 -18.11
C TRP A 34 -0.69 -11.64 -19.11
N PRO A 35 -1.90 -11.22 -19.55
CA PRO A 35 -2.04 -10.02 -20.38
C PRO A 35 -1.55 -8.76 -19.64
N ASN A 36 -0.95 -7.84 -20.38
CA ASN A 36 -0.46 -6.59 -19.83
C ASN A 36 -1.60 -5.59 -19.55
N HIS A 37 -2.18 -5.67 -18.35
CA HIS A 37 -3.16 -4.70 -17.84
C HIS A 37 -2.45 -3.63 -17.00
N VAL A 38 -1.86 -2.63 -17.65
CA VAL A 38 -0.99 -1.61 -17.01
C VAL A 38 -1.61 -0.95 -15.78
N HIS A 39 -2.81 -0.39 -15.90
CA HIS A 39 -3.51 0.25 -14.78
C HIS A 39 -3.71 -0.70 -13.59
N PHE A 40 -4.18 -1.92 -13.87
CA PHE A 40 -4.36 -2.95 -12.85
C PHE A 40 -3.04 -3.34 -12.18
N LEU A 41 -1.93 -3.43 -12.94
CA LEU A 41 -0.62 -3.77 -12.39
C LEU A 41 -0.04 -2.62 -11.56
N HIS A 42 -0.25 -1.36 -11.95
CA HIS A 42 0.08 -0.24 -11.08
C HIS A 42 -0.67 -0.31 -9.75
N ASP A 43 -1.96 -0.67 -9.77
CA ASP A 43 -2.76 -0.84 -8.55
C ASP A 43 -2.29 -2.01 -7.70
N ALA A 44 -2.19 -3.20 -8.28
CA ALA A 44 -1.65 -4.38 -7.60
C ALA A 44 -0.25 -4.09 -7.02
N GLY A 45 0.56 -3.31 -7.74
CA GLY A 45 1.88 -2.86 -7.32
C GLY A 45 1.87 -2.06 -6.02
N VAL A 46 1.04 -1.00 -5.94
CA VAL A 46 0.96 -0.16 -4.72
C VAL A 46 0.35 -0.90 -3.54
N PHE A 47 -0.57 -1.84 -3.79
CA PHE A 47 -1.12 -2.72 -2.75
C PHE A 47 -0.06 -3.67 -2.19
N GLN A 48 0.74 -4.33 -3.05
CA GLN A 48 1.83 -5.19 -2.59
C GLN A 48 2.91 -4.40 -1.83
N ILE A 49 3.30 -3.22 -2.31
CA ILE A 49 4.24 -2.34 -1.58
C ILE A 49 3.68 -2.03 -0.19
N GLY A 50 2.40 -1.66 -0.10
CA GLY A 50 1.70 -1.40 1.16
C GLY A 50 1.76 -2.56 2.14
N ILE A 51 1.44 -3.77 1.67
CA ILE A 51 1.51 -4.99 2.48
C ILE A 51 2.93 -5.20 3.00
N GLY A 52 3.94 -5.10 2.13
CA GLY A 52 5.34 -5.25 2.52
C GLY A 52 5.79 -4.24 3.58
N LEU A 53 5.42 -2.97 3.42
CA LEU A 53 5.70 -1.93 4.41
C LEU A 53 5.00 -2.17 5.75
N MET A 54 3.73 -2.61 5.73
CA MET A 54 3.00 -2.97 6.95
C MET A 54 3.63 -4.15 7.68
N MET A 55 4.07 -5.17 6.95
CA MET A 55 4.77 -6.33 7.50
C MET A 55 6.04 -5.91 8.25
N LEU A 56 6.85 -5.03 7.65
CA LEU A 56 8.05 -4.49 8.31
C LEU A 56 7.70 -3.58 9.49
N ALA A 57 6.72 -2.70 9.33
CA ALA A 57 6.29 -1.79 10.40
C ALA A 57 5.79 -2.56 11.64
N ALA A 58 5.11 -3.69 11.43
CA ALA A 58 4.61 -4.56 12.51
C ALA A 58 5.73 -5.17 13.38
N LEU A 59 6.99 -5.17 12.92
CA LEU A 59 8.13 -5.60 13.72
C LEU A 59 8.57 -4.56 14.75
N TRP A 60 8.20 -3.28 14.56
CA TRP A 60 8.67 -2.17 15.40
C TRP A 60 7.54 -1.40 16.10
N TRP A 61 6.38 -1.25 15.45
CA TRP A 61 5.24 -0.55 16.01
C TRP A 61 4.37 -1.46 16.87
N ARG A 62 4.16 -1.05 18.12
CA ARG A 62 3.32 -1.79 19.08
C ARG A 62 1.82 -1.61 18.85
N ASP A 63 1.42 -0.53 18.19
CA ASP A 63 0.00 -0.22 17.98
C ASP A 63 -0.48 -0.72 16.62
N VAL A 64 -1.20 -1.85 16.63
CA VAL A 64 -1.71 -2.49 15.40
C VAL A 64 -2.63 -1.56 14.59
N ILE A 65 -3.42 -0.72 15.27
CA ILE A 65 -4.33 0.21 14.60
C ILE A 65 -3.53 1.30 13.87
N ALA A 66 -2.47 1.83 14.48
CA ALA A 66 -1.57 2.77 13.81
C ALA A 66 -0.88 2.14 12.59
N VAL A 67 -0.42 0.88 12.70
CA VAL A 67 0.21 0.16 11.56
C VAL A 67 -0.75 0.04 10.38
N VAL A 68 -1.99 -0.41 10.62
CA VAL A 68 -2.98 -0.59 9.55
C VAL A 68 -3.41 0.74 8.96
N LEU A 69 -3.63 1.78 9.78
CA LEU A 69 -3.99 3.11 9.27
C LEU A 69 -2.85 3.74 8.45
N ALA A 70 -1.60 3.58 8.87
CA ALA A 70 -0.45 4.09 8.13
C ALA A 70 -0.27 3.35 6.80
N GLY A 71 -0.38 2.02 6.80
CA GLY A 71 -0.33 1.22 5.58
C GLY A 71 -1.46 1.55 4.62
N PHE A 72 -2.70 1.62 5.10
CA PHE A 72 -3.86 2.00 4.29
C PHE A 72 -3.71 3.42 3.73
N LEU A 73 -3.30 4.39 4.56
CA LEU A 73 -3.04 5.76 4.11
C LEU A 73 -2.01 5.77 2.97
N PHE A 74 -0.89 5.07 3.11
CA PHE A 74 0.13 4.96 2.07
C PHE A 74 -0.45 4.35 0.80
N THR A 75 -0.98 3.14 0.88
CA THR A 75 -1.48 2.39 -0.29
C THR A 75 -2.58 3.13 -1.01
N ASN A 76 -3.60 3.59 -0.29
CA ASN A 76 -4.76 4.23 -0.87
C ASN A 76 -4.41 5.59 -1.51
N THR A 77 -3.42 6.30 -0.95
CA THR A 77 -2.93 7.56 -1.57
C THR A 77 -2.22 7.28 -2.88
N PHE A 78 -1.34 6.28 -2.93
CA PHE A 78 -0.67 5.92 -4.20
C PHE A 78 -1.64 5.31 -5.22
N HIS A 79 -2.66 4.58 -4.78
CA HIS A 79 -3.74 4.11 -5.63
C HIS A 79 -4.57 5.27 -6.20
N ALA A 80 -4.89 6.28 -5.39
CA ALA A 80 -5.51 7.52 -5.86
C ALA A 80 -4.65 8.23 -6.93
N ILE A 81 -3.33 8.26 -6.73
CA ILE A 81 -2.38 8.81 -7.70
C ILE A 81 -2.39 8.00 -9.00
N ASN A 82 -2.42 6.67 -8.95
CA ASN A 82 -2.57 5.83 -10.15
C ASN A 82 -3.85 6.20 -10.91
N HIS A 83 -4.99 6.29 -10.22
CA HIS A 83 -6.25 6.70 -10.85
C HIS A 83 -6.22 8.12 -11.42
N LEU A 84 -5.37 9.00 -10.90
CA LEU A 84 -5.17 10.33 -11.47
C LEU A 84 -4.26 10.31 -12.71
N GLN A 85 -3.21 9.47 -12.71
CA GLN A 85 -2.21 9.38 -13.78
C GLN A 85 -2.70 8.51 -14.96
N ASP A 86 -3.41 7.44 -14.67
CA ASP A 86 -3.81 6.38 -15.61
C ASP A 86 -5.25 6.56 -16.09
N GLN A 87 -5.79 7.78 -16.09
CA GLN A 87 -7.20 8.05 -16.43
C GLN A 87 -7.62 7.54 -17.83
N SER A 88 -6.68 7.42 -18.76
CA SER A 88 -6.91 6.88 -20.10
C SER A 88 -6.80 5.35 -20.18
N MET A 89 -6.35 4.69 -19.12
CA MET A 89 -6.01 3.26 -19.09
C MET A 89 -6.97 2.41 -18.24
N GLY A 90 -7.80 3.03 -17.39
CA GLY A 90 -8.80 2.34 -16.58
C GLY A 90 -9.42 3.21 -15.48
N GLY A 91 -10.45 2.67 -14.82
CA GLY A 91 -11.18 3.33 -13.73
C GLY A 91 -12.25 4.33 -14.18
N ARG A 92 -12.86 5.01 -13.21
CA ARG A 92 -13.81 6.12 -13.42
C ARG A 92 -13.13 7.45 -13.12
N ALA A 93 -13.59 8.52 -13.76
CA ALA A 93 -13.11 9.88 -13.51
C ALA A 93 -13.28 10.33 -12.04
N SER A 94 -14.18 9.69 -11.30
CA SER A 94 -14.41 9.96 -9.88
C SER A 94 -13.42 9.29 -8.93
N ASP A 95 -12.72 8.25 -9.37
CA ASP A 95 -12.03 7.34 -8.45
C ASP A 95 -10.90 8.03 -7.70
N TRP A 96 -10.07 8.84 -8.39
CA TRP A 96 -8.90 9.48 -7.76
C TRP A 96 -9.27 10.37 -6.55
N TRP A 97 -10.36 11.15 -6.63
CA TRP A 97 -10.74 12.04 -5.53
C TRP A 97 -11.56 11.33 -4.46
N ILE A 98 -12.37 10.32 -4.82
CA ILE A 98 -13.05 9.47 -3.83
C ILE A 98 -12.01 8.73 -2.99
N LEU A 99 -11.01 8.12 -3.63
CA LEU A 99 -9.89 7.49 -2.95
C LEU A 99 -9.12 8.51 -2.11
N GLY A 100 -8.85 9.71 -2.64
CA GLY A 100 -8.23 10.80 -1.88
C GLY A 100 -8.97 11.17 -0.59
N LEU A 101 -10.31 11.16 -0.60
CA LEU A 101 -11.12 11.38 0.61
C LEU A 101 -10.92 10.28 1.65
N PHE A 102 -10.84 9.01 1.24
CA PHE A 102 -10.53 7.90 2.16
C PHE A 102 -9.11 7.99 2.72
N SER A 103 -8.14 8.46 1.93
CA SER A 103 -6.80 8.77 2.43
C SER A 103 -6.83 9.88 3.49
N LEU A 104 -7.58 10.96 3.26
CA LEU A 104 -7.73 12.02 4.25
C LEU A 104 -8.34 11.50 5.56
N LEU A 105 -9.40 10.69 5.46
CA LEU A 105 -10.03 10.04 6.62
C LEU A 105 -9.02 9.19 7.41
N ALA A 106 -8.24 8.36 6.72
CA ALA A 106 -7.22 7.53 7.33
C ALA A 106 -6.10 8.35 8.01
N GLY A 107 -5.66 9.44 7.37
CA GLY A 107 -4.67 10.36 7.93
C GLY A 107 -5.16 11.02 9.22
N VAL A 108 -6.41 11.50 9.24
CA VAL A 108 -7.04 12.05 10.45
C VAL A 108 -7.11 10.99 11.54
N ALA A 109 -7.61 9.79 11.22
CA ALA A 109 -7.70 8.69 12.17
C ALA A 109 -6.33 8.29 12.76
N LEU A 110 -5.29 8.23 11.92
CA LEU A 110 -3.92 7.91 12.34
C LEU A 110 -3.38 8.95 13.31
N VAL A 111 -3.53 10.24 13.01
CA VAL A 111 -3.08 11.33 13.89
C VAL A 111 -3.79 11.26 15.24
N LEU A 112 -5.10 11.06 15.24
CA LEU A 112 -5.87 10.93 16.48
C LEU A 112 -5.43 9.69 17.29
N ARG A 113 -5.19 8.56 16.62
CA ARG A 113 -4.69 7.34 17.28
C ARG A 113 -3.33 7.54 17.93
N LEU A 114 -2.39 8.13 17.21
CA LEU A 114 -1.04 8.39 17.71
C LEU A 114 -1.05 9.34 18.92
N ARG A 115 -1.92 10.36 18.92
CA ARG A 115 -2.11 11.25 20.09
C ARG A 115 -2.67 10.49 21.29
N ALA A 116 -3.68 9.66 21.08
CA ALA A 116 -4.31 8.88 22.15
C ALA A 116 -3.33 7.87 22.80
N VAL A 117 -2.45 7.23 22.01
CA VAL A 117 -1.46 6.28 22.52
C VAL A 117 -0.33 6.98 23.27
N ARG A 118 0.12 8.16 22.83
CA ARG A 118 1.15 8.95 23.53
C ARG A 118 0.69 9.50 24.88
N GLY A 119 -0.61 9.75 25.04
CA GLY A 119 -1.18 10.31 26.27
C GLY A 119 -1.45 9.28 27.39
N ARG A 120 -1.18 7.99 27.17
CA ARG A 120 -1.37 6.95 28.19
C ARG A 120 -0.13 6.85 29.09
N PRO A 121 -0.26 6.99 30.42
CA PRO A 121 0.81 6.63 31.35
C PRO A 121 1.19 5.16 31.17
N ALA A 122 2.48 4.85 31.30
CA ALA A 122 3.02 3.50 31.21
C ALA A 122 2.54 2.59 32.36
#